data_AF-A0A8J8PIL8-F1
#
_entry.id   AF-A0A8J8PIL8-F1
#
_cell.length_a   1.000
_cell.length_b   1.000
_cell.length_c   1.000
_cell.angle_alpha   90.00
_cell.angle_beta   90.00
_cell.angle_gamma   90.00
#
_symmetry.space_group_name_H-M   'P 1'
#
loop_
_entity.id
_entity.type
_entity.pdbx_description
1 polymer ?
#
loop_
_entity_poly.entity_id
_entity_poly.type
_entity_poly.pdbx_seq_one_letter_code
_entity_poly.pdbx_strand_id
1 'polypeptide(L)'
;MKTDSLTIEGKKNALILSWAKNIQNLISILPNVVSVENNTYVKFRFSRFLLFSFESKFSIEPGYFGDKIIEYKLVDQKGNTFKILFTVENDDKVRISIAYSGEKEWIVGNALHNILSELRQGIEKEISRYEVQPQLEDYSHKLAKMSYLTKLIIKSKLIDTEEVTVTQGGLVDYLQQIVAQYAQYPVIYVSGTGSSTFRVLLINGELKGVYILDNNKEYFGEEEVLNKLVGEFKLNIYVMISPKALEVLQ
;
A
#
# COMPACT_ATOMS: atom_id res chain seq x y z
N MET A 1 -4.18 2.28 33.68
CA MET A 1 -4.23 1.80 32.29
C MET A 1 -5.64 1.92 31.74
N LYS A 2 -5.82 2.61 30.62
CA LYS A 2 -7.07 2.71 29.85
C LYS A 2 -6.93 1.90 28.57
N THR A 3 -7.97 1.15 28.22
CA THR A 3 -7.99 0.26 27.07
C THR A 3 -9.30 0.43 26.33
N ASP A 4 -9.27 0.33 25.02
CA ASP A 4 -10.45 0.22 24.18
C ASP A 4 -10.18 -0.81 23.06
N SER A 5 -11.24 -1.39 22.48
CA SER A 5 -11.10 -2.34 21.38
C SER A 5 -12.31 -2.35 20.46
N LEU A 6 -12.10 -2.64 19.17
CA LEU A 6 -13.15 -2.93 18.21
C LEU A 6 -12.79 -4.12 17.33
N THR A 7 -13.78 -4.61 16.57
CA THR A 7 -13.60 -5.70 15.63
C THR A 7 -13.92 -5.23 14.21
N ILE A 8 -13.07 -5.61 13.26
CA ILE A 8 -13.34 -5.54 11.83
C ILE A 8 -13.74 -6.93 11.38
N GLU A 9 -14.92 -7.05 10.77
CA GLU A 9 -15.45 -8.31 10.25
C GLU A 9 -15.21 -8.41 8.72
N GLY A 10 -14.96 -9.63 8.25
CA GLY A 10 -14.74 -9.98 6.85
C GLY A 10 -13.55 -10.91 6.66
N LYS A 11 -13.58 -11.72 5.60
CA LYS A 11 -12.49 -12.65 5.19
C LYS A 11 -11.26 -11.93 4.61
N LYS A 12 -10.76 -10.91 5.33
CA LYS A 12 -9.69 -10.01 4.87
C LYS A 12 -8.51 -9.98 5.85
N ASN A 13 -8.43 -10.96 6.75
CA ASN A 13 -7.45 -11.00 7.82
C ASN A 13 -6.01 -10.83 7.33
N ALA A 14 -5.63 -11.55 6.27
CA ALA A 14 -4.29 -11.45 5.68
C ALA A 14 -3.96 -10.04 5.18
N LEU A 15 -4.92 -9.38 4.53
CA LEU A 15 -4.76 -8.00 4.05
C LEU A 15 -4.67 -7.01 5.22
N ILE A 16 -5.54 -7.15 6.23
CA ILE A 16 -5.51 -6.32 7.44
C ILE A 16 -4.16 -6.47 8.15
N LEU A 17 -3.67 -7.68 8.35
CA LEU A 17 -2.39 -7.92 9.00
C LEU A 17 -1.20 -7.43 8.17
N SER A 18 -1.21 -7.65 6.85
CA SER A 18 -0.16 -7.13 5.96
C SER A 18 -0.13 -5.61 5.98
N TRP A 19 -1.31 -4.98 5.94
CA TRP A 19 -1.46 -3.53 6.07
C TRP A 19 -0.92 -3.04 7.42
N ALA A 20 -1.24 -3.74 8.51
CA ALA A 20 -0.83 -3.40 9.86
C ALA A 20 0.67 -3.61 10.11
N LYS A 21 1.37 -4.50 9.38
CA LYS A 21 2.83 -4.68 9.50
C LYS A 21 3.62 -3.43 9.08
N ASN A 22 3.03 -2.55 8.28
CA ASN A 22 3.65 -1.29 7.89
C ASN A 22 3.27 -0.18 8.88
N ILE A 23 4.22 0.23 9.70
CA ILE A 23 4.02 1.27 10.71
C ILE A 23 3.59 2.63 10.10
N GLN A 24 3.99 2.93 8.86
CA GLN A 24 3.59 4.17 8.18
C GLN A 24 2.11 4.21 7.89
N ASN A 25 1.54 3.09 7.48
CA ASN A 25 0.10 2.96 7.26
C ASN A 25 -0.65 3.32 8.55
N LEU A 26 -0.20 2.76 9.67
CA LEU A 26 -0.79 3.00 10.97
C LEU A 26 -0.66 4.48 11.40
N ILE A 27 0.55 5.05 11.37
CA ILE A 27 0.79 6.44 11.80
C ILE A 27 0.00 7.44 10.96
N SER A 28 -0.14 7.19 9.65
CA SER A 28 -0.83 8.09 8.72
C SER A 28 -2.32 8.31 9.03
N ILE A 29 -2.95 7.37 9.77
CA ILE A 29 -4.38 7.42 10.11
C ILE A 29 -4.61 7.79 11.57
N LEU A 30 -3.60 7.63 12.44
CA LEU A 30 -3.78 7.94 13.85
C LEU A 30 -4.14 9.42 14.04
N PRO A 31 -5.29 9.73 14.65
CA PRO A 31 -5.62 11.10 14.98
C PRO A 31 -4.69 11.59 16.11
N ASN A 32 -4.62 12.90 16.29
CA ASN A 32 -3.80 13.56 17.33
C ASN A 32 -2.28 13.47 17.13
N VAL A 33 -1.81 12.91 16.00
CA VAL A 33 -0.39 13.01 15.60
C VAL A 33 -0.10 14.45 15.17
N VAL A 34 0.94 15.05 15.76
CA VAL A 34 1.39 16.43 15.46
C VAL A 34 2.64 16.44 14.60
N SER A 35 3.54 15.49 14.81
CA SER A 35 4.76 15.35 14.02
C SER A 35 5.27 13.92 14.08
N VAL A 36 5.99 13.53 13.02
CA VAL A 36 6.68 12.25 12.90
C VAL A 36 8.14 12.56 12.59
N GLU A 37 9.08 11.94 13.31
CA GLU A 37 10.51 12.13 13.09
C GLU A 37 11.17 10.80 12.74
N ASN A 38 11.78 10.74 11.56
CA ASN A 38 12.58 9.61 11.06
C ASN A 38 11.91 8.24 11.26
N ASN A 39 10.58 8.19 11.21
CA ASN A 39 9.77 6.97 11.39
C ASN A 39 10.02 6.21 12.70
N THR A 40 10.71 6.84 13.65
CA THR A 40 11.13 6.24 14.92
C THR A 40 10.41 6.91 16.08
N TYR A 41 9.97 8.16 15.90
CA TYR A 41 9.25 8.92 16.91
C TYR A 41 7.95 9.48 16.37
N VAL A 42 6.90 9.41 17.19
CA VAL A 42 5.59 10.00 16.93
C VAL A 42 5.24 10.92 18.08
N LYS A 43 4.89 12.15 17.74
CA LYS A 43 4.44 13.14 18.72
C LYS A 43 2.92 13.21 18.71
N PHE A 44 2.31 12.91 19.86
CA PHE A 44 0.87 13.05 20.05
C PHE A 44 0.53 14.30 20.85
N ARG A 45 -0.60 14.92 20.52
CA ARG A 45 -1.23 15.97 21.33
C ARG A 45 -2.71 15.66 21.50
N PHE A 46 -3.08 15.27 22.71
CA PHE A 46 -4.46 15.06 23.12
C PHE A 46 -4.96 16.30 23.85
N SER A 47 -6.16 16.76 23.51
CA SER A 47 -6.80 17.89 24.17
C SER A 47 -8.18 17.47 24.68
N ARG A 48 -8.54 17.92 25.89
CA ARG A 48 -9.86 17.71 26.47
C ARG A 48 -10.34 18.99 27.12
N PHE A 49 -11.45 19.53 26.60
CA PHE A 49 -11.88 20.90 26.88
C PHE A 49 -10.78 21.92 26.52
N LEU A 50 -11.10 23.21 26.48
CA LEU A 50 -10.16 24.25 26.04
C LEU A 50 -8.91 24.42 26.93
N LEU A 51 -8.86 23.79 28.12
CA LEU A 51 -7.85 24.06 29.15
C LEU A 51 -6.92 22.88 29.49
N PHE A 52 -7.23 21.65 29.06
CA PHE A 52 -6.42 20.48 29.41
C PHE A 52 -5.86 19.81 28.18
N SER A 53 -4.55 19.66 28.14
CA SER A 53 -3.86 18.93 27.08
C SER A 53 -2.80 17.99 27.65
N PHE A 54 -2.48 16.98 26.87
CA PHE A 54 -1.35 16.09 27.08
C PHE A 54 -0.61 15.99 25.75
N GLU A 55 0.67 16.33 25.77
CA GLU A 55 1.54 16.27 24.61
C GLU A 55 2.81 15.51 24.99
N SER A 56 3.13 14.49 24.19
CA SER A 56 4.35 13.72 24.41
C SER A 56 4.87 13.12 23.11
N LYS A 57 6.18 12.87 23.08
CA LYS A 57 6.91 12.28 21.98
C LYS A 57 7.26 10.84 22.37
N PHE A 58 6.70 9.89 21.65
CA PHE A 58 6.90 8.47 21.89
C PHE A 58 7.87 7.90 20.87
N SER A 59 8.85 7.11 21.32
CA SER A 59 9.62 6.22 20.46
C SER A 59 8.81 4.97 20.16
N ILE A 60 8.85 4.51 18.92
CA ILE A 60 8.27 3.24 18.50
C ILE A 60 9.29 2.15 18.86
N GLU A 61 8.95 1.30 19.82
CA GLU A 61 9.77 0.14 20.15
C GLU A 61 9.51 -0.99 19.12
N PRO A 62 10.48 -1.92 18.93
CA PRO A 62 10.27 -3.09 18.11
C PRO A 62 9.00 -3.84 18.52
N GLY A 63 8.07 -3.97 17.58
CA GLY A 63 6.81 -4.68 17.78
C GLY A 63 6.94 -6.20 17.77
N TYR A 64 5.88 -6.89 18.18
CA TYR A 64 5.73 -8.33 17.93
C TYR A 64 4.95 -8.54 16.65
N PHE A 65 5.50 -9.28 15.69
CA PHE A 65 4.87 -9.56 14.40
C PHE A 65 4.76 -11.06 14.18
N GLY A 66 3.64 -11.65 14.59
CA GLY A 66 3.30 -13.04 14.32
C GLY A 66 2.20 -13.16 13.25
N ASP A 67 1.89 -14.40 12.86
CA ASP A 67 0.91 -14.68 11.80
C ASP A 67 -0.54 -14.32 12.19
N LYS A 68 -0.82 -14.21 13.49
CA LYS A 68 -2.15 -13.88 14.02
C LYS A 68 -2.16 -12.60 14.85
N ILE A 69 -1.00 -12.03 15.16
CA ILE A 69 -0.87 -10.94 16.14
C ILE A 69 0.18 -9.94 15.67
N ILE A 70 -0.20 -8.66 15.58
CA ILE A 70 0.74 -7.55 15.40
C ILE A 70 0.61 -6.61 16.62
N GLU A 71 1.69 -6.41 17.37
CA GLU A 71 1.76 -5.44 18.47
C GLU A 71 2.74 -4.32 18.12
N TYR A 72 2.28 -3.07 18.21
CA TYR A 72 3.14 -1.90 18.34
C TYR A 72 3.12 -1.38 19.75
N LYS A 73 4.31 -1.10 20.29
CA LYS A 73 4.49 -0.46 21.58
C LYS A 73 5.23 0.85 21.39
N LEU A 74 4.63 1.93 21.83
CA LEU A 74 5.18 3.28 21.79
C LEU A 74 5.42 3.74 23.22
N VAL A 75 6.63 4.20 23.53
CA VAL A 75 7.05 4.58 24.88
C VAL A 75 7.67 5.97 24.85
N ASP A 76 7.32 6.84 25.80
CA ASP A 76 7.99 8.14 25.94
C ASP A 76 9.05 8.12 27.06
N GLN A 77 9.80 9.22 27.16
CA GLN A 77 10.86 9.37 28.16
C GLN A 77 10.38 9.33 29.62
N LYS A 78 9.08 9.53 29.85
CA LYS A 78 8.47 9.50 31.18
C LYS A 78 7.89 8.12 31.53
N GLY A 79 8.05 7.14 30.65
CA GLY A 79 7.51 5.79 30.83
C GLY A 79 6.02 5.67 30.47
N ASN A 80 5.41 6.70 29.88
CA ASN A 80 4.07 6.58 29.35
C ASN A 80 4.11 5.62 28.16
N THR A 81 3.16 4.70 28.11
CA THR A 81 3.09 3.64 27.10
C THR A 81 1.78 3.72 26.34
N PHE A 82 1.87 3.71 25.01
CA PHE A 82 0.75 3.57 24.09
C PHE A 82 0.94 2.27 23.28
N LYS A 83 -0.02 1.35 23.38
CA LYS A 83 0.02 0.05 22.68
C LYS A 83 -1.09 -0.04 21.66
N ILE A 84 -0.79 -0.63 20.52
CA ILE A 84 -1.76 -0.94 19.47
C ILE A 84 -1.58 -2.41 19.09
N LEU A 85 -2.65 -3.18 19.16
CA LEU A 85 -2.64 -4.62 18.98
C LEU A 85 -3.69 -5.03 17.94
N PHE A 86 -3.26 -5.75 16.92
CA PHE A 86 -4.12 -6.44 15.96
C PHE A 86 -4.11 -7.92 16.30
N THR A 87 -5.26 -8.56 16.37
CA THR A 87 -5.40 -9.98 16.69
C THR A 87 -6.43 -10.62 15.78
N VAL A 88 -6.04 -11.68 15.08
CA VAL A 88 -6.96 -12.55 14.35
C VAL A 88 -7.68 -13.44 15.36
N GLU A 89 -8.98 -13.24 15.53
CA GLU A 89 -9.80 -14.04 16.43
C GLU A 89 -10.21 -15.37 15.80
N ASN A 90 -10.55 -15.32 14.51
CA ASN A 90 -11.00 -16.42 13.66
C ASN A 90 -10.80 -16.02 12.19
N ASP A 91 -11.24 -16.84 11.22
CA ASP A 91 -11.00 -16.62 9.79
C ASP A 91 -11.64 -15.35 9.19
N ASP A 92 -12.55 -14.69 9.90
CA ASP A 92 -13.31 -13.55 9.42
C ASP A 92 -13.32 -12.34 10.38
N LYS A 93 -12.51 -12.34 11.43
CA LYS A 93 -12.47 -11.24 12.39
C LYS A 93 -11.05 -10.87 12.81
N VAL A 94 -10.77 -9.58 12.72
CA VAL A 94 -9.58 -8.96 13.33
C VAL A 94 -10.03 -8.00 14.42
N ARG A 95 -9.60 -8.26 15.66
CA ARG A 95 -9.73 -7.32 16.77
C ARG A 95 -8.58 -6.32 16.73
N ILE A 96 -8.92 -5.05 16.85
CA ILE A 96 -7.97 -3.95 17.08
C ILE A 96 -8.16 -3.48 18.51
N SER A 97 -7.12 -3.58 19.33
CA SER A 97 -7.10 -3.09 20.70
C SER A 97 -6.07 -1.99 20.82
N ILE A 98 -6.39 -0.93 21.55
CA ILE A 98 -5.42 0.10 21.92
C ILE A 98 -5.44 0.32 23.43
N ALA A 99 -4.27 0.53 24.00
CA ALA A 99 -4.11 0.77 25.42
C ALA A 99 -3.16 1.93 25.68
N TYR A 100 -3.48 2.74 26.68
CA TYR A 100 -2.60 3.77 27.19
C TYR A 100 -2.40 3.60 28.70
N SER A 101 -1.16 3.74 29.15
CA SER A 101 -0.79 3.71 30.56
C SER A 101 0.22 4.81 30.85
N GLY A 102 -0.06 5.70 31.80
CA GLY A 102 0.85 6.81 32.11
C GLY A 102 0.18 8.06 32.68
N GLU A 103 0.83 9.21 32.52
CA GLU A 103 0.31 10.50 32.91
C GLU A 103 -0.99 10.83 32.16
N LYS A 104 -1.92 11.52 32.84
CA LYS A 104 -3.16 12.04 32.21
C LYS A 104 -3.98 10.96 31.47
N GLU A 105 -4.06 9.74 31.99
CA GLU A 105 -4.86 8.65 31.38
C GLU A 105 -6.31 9.05 31.13
N TRP A 106 -6.88 9.90 31.99
CA TRP A 106 -8.25 10.39 31.81
C TRP A 106 -8.42 11.33 30.62
N ILE A 107 -7.35 11.91 30.05
CA ILE A 107 -7.39 12.72 28.82
C ILE A 107 -7.28 11.77 27.62
N VAL A 108 -6.17 11.02 27.56
CA VAL A 108 -5.86 10.09 26.45
C VAL A 108 -6.93 9.01 26.34
N GLY A 109 -7.43 8.52 27.47
CA GLY A 109 -8.46 7.48 27.56
C GLY A 109 -9.75 7.79 26.80
N ASN A 110 -10.20 9.05 26.72
CA ASN A 110 -11.41 9.36 25.92
C ASN A 110 -11.10 9.50 24.43
N ALA A 111 -9.84 9.71 24.05
CA ALA A 111 -9.44 9.75 22.66
C ALA A 111 -9.33 8.34 22.06
N LEU A 112 -9.17 7.30 22.89
CA LEU A 112 -8.99 5.92 22.42
C LEU A 112 -10.13 5.48 21.48
N HIS A 113 -11.39 5.69 21.87
CA HIS A 113 -12.51 5.33 21.01
C HIS A 113 -12.44 6.00 19.63
N ASN A 114 -12.09 7.28 19.58
CA ASN A 114 -11.94 8.00 18.32
C ASN A 114 -10.76 7.46 17.50
N ILE A 115 -9.63 7.17 18.15
CA ILE A 115 -8.47 6.56 17.49
C ILE A 115 -8.85 5.22 16.84
N LEU A 116 -9.59 4.38 17.56
CA LEU A 116 -10.08 3.11 17.00
C LEU A 116 -11.01 3.32 15.82
N SER A 117 -11.96 4.25 15.93
CA SER A 117 -12.89 4.57 14.84
C SER A 117 -12.14 5.03 13.58
N GLU A 118 -11.18 5.95 13.73
CA GLU A 118 -10.33 6.42 12.62
C GLU A 118 -9.49 5.28 12.03
N LEU A 119 -8.87 4.45 12.88
CA LEU A 119 -8.14 3.26 12.42
C LEU A 119 -9.04 2.32 11.61
N ARG A 120 -10.24 2.01 12.11
CA ARG A 120 -11.20 1.16 11.40
C ARG A 120 -11.57 1.76 10.04
N GLN A 121 -11.98 3.02 10.01
CA GLN A 121 -12.38 3.70 8.77
C GLN A 121 -11.22 3.77 7.77
N GLY A 122 -10.02 4.09 8.24
CA GLY A 122 -8.82 4.14 7.41
C GLY A 122 -8.44 2.76 6.87
N ILE A 123 -8.51 1.71 7.69
CA ILE A 123 -8.29 0.33 7.26
C ILE A 123 -9.34 -0.10 6.23
N GLU A 124 -10.63 0.11 6.50
CA GLU A 124 -11.72 -0.24 5.56
C GLU A 124 -11.57 0.52 4.24
N LYS A 125 -11.17 1.79 4.28
CA LYS A 125 -10.91 2.62 3.10
C LYS A 125 -9.68 2.16 2.31
N GLU A 126 -8.58 1.82 2.98
CA GLU A 126 -7.39 1.32 2.30
C GLU A 126 -7.64 -0.08 1.74
N ILE A 127 -8.21 -1.00 2.53
CA ILE A 127 -8.54 -2.36 2.10
C ILE A 127 -9.55 -2.38 0.96
N SER A 128 -10.55 -1.49 0.96
CA SER A 128 -11.47 -1.37 -0.18
C SER A 128 -10.79 -0.90 -1.48
N ARG A 129 -9.58 -0.30 -1.42
CA ARG A 129 -8.76 -0.06 -2.62
C ARG A 129 -8.08 -1.34 -3.14
N TYR A 130 -7.76 -2.27 -2.24
CA TYR A 130 -7.31 -3.63 -2.62
C TYR A 130 -8.48 -4.49 -3.11
N GLU A 131 -9.70 -4.24 -2.63
CA GLU A 131 -10.94 -4.92 -3.08
C GLU A 131 -11.56 -4.36 -4.35
N VAL A 132 -10.95 -3.34 -4.97
CA VAL A 132 -11.13 -3.20 -6.41
C VAL A 132 -10.40 -4.38 -7.02
N GLN A 133 -11.08 -5.54 -7.05
CA GLN A 133 -10.88 -6.49 -8.12
C GLN A 133 -11.07 -5.65 -9.38
N PRO A 134 -10.03 -5.37 -10.20
CA PRO A 134 -10.34 -5.30 -11.61
C PRO A 134 -11.10 -6.61 -11.86
N GLN A 135 -12.23 -6.53 -12.57
CA GLN A 135 -12.79 -7.72 -13.19
C GLN A 135 -11.63 -8.55 -13.74
N LEU A 136 -11.79 -9.87 -13.84
CA LEU A 136 -10.93 -10.78 -14.60
C LEU A 136 -10.75 -10.38 -16.09
N GLU A 137 -10.87 -9.09 -16.44
CA GLU A 137 -10.39 -8.52 -17.67
C GLU A 137 -8.86 -8.55 -17.68
N ASP A 138 -8.36 -9.46 -18.48
CA ASP A 138 -7.07 -9.30 -19.10
C ASP A 138 -7.06 -8.00 -19.94
N TYR A 139 -6.18 -7.06 -19.56
CA TYR A 139 -6.01 -5.78 -20.23
C TYR A 139 -5.16 -5.88 -21.51
N SER A 140 -4.61 -7.05 -21.85
CA SER A 140 -3.67 -7.24 -22.97
C SER A 140 -4.18 -6.66 -24.29
N HIS A 141 -5.43 -6.93 -24.66
CA HIS A 141 -6.02 -6.36 -25.88
C HIS A 141 -6.29 -4.86 -25.79
N LYS A 142 -6.51 -4.30 -24.59
CA LYS A 142 -6.67 -2.86 -24.39
C LYS A 142 -5.32 -2.15 -24.53
N LEU A 143 -4.23 -2.78 -24.09
CA LEU A 143 -2.87 -2.26 -24.21
C LEU A 143 -2.39 -2.12 -25.67
N ALA A 144 -3.04 -2.75 -26.65
CA ALA A 144 -2.78 -2.50 -28.08
C ALA A 144 -3.45 -1.22 -28.60
N LYS A 145 -4.53 -0.75 -27.97
CA LYS A 145 -5.37 0.34 -28.50
C LYS A 145 -4.82 1.70 -28.09
N MET A 146 -4.43 2.52 -29.07
CA MET A 146 -3.92 3.88 -28.85
C MET A 146 -4.85 4.74 -27.99
N SER A 147 -6.17 4.68 -28.24
CA SER A 147 -7.17 5.42 -27.47
C SER A 147 -7.18 5.07 -25.98
N TYR A 148 -6.92 3.81 -25.64
CA TYR A 148 -6.79 3.36 -24.25
C TYR A 148 -5.49 3.88 -23.63
N LEU A 149 -4.38 3.76 -24.35
CA LEU A 149 -3.05 4.20 -23.88
C LEU A 149 -3.01 5.71 -23.61
N THR A 150 -3.60 6.52 -24.48
CA THR A 150 -3.67 7.96 -24.26
C THR A 150 -4.39 8.30 -22.96
N LYS A 151 -5.54 7.67 -22.71
CA LYS A 151 -6.28 7.90 -21.45
C LYS A 151 -5.49 7.38 -20.24
N LEU A 152 -4.85 6.21 -20.36
CA LEU A 152 -4.02 5.63 -19.31
C LEU A 152 -2.87 6.57 -18.94
N ILE A 153 -2.11 7.04 -19.94
CA ILE A 153 -0.98 7.95 -19.76
C ILE A 153 -1.42 9.26 -19.10
N ILE A 154 -2.50 9.89 -19.58
CA ILE A 154 -3.02 11.16 -19.03
C ILE A 154 -3.40 11.04 -17.55
N LYS A 155 -3.92 9.87 -17.14
CA LYS A 155 -4.31 9.62 -15.74
C LYS A 155 -3.18 9.11 -14.86
N SER A 156 -2.02 8.86 -15.44
CA SER A 156 -0.84 8.34 -14.76
C SER A 156 0.23 9.41 -14.62
N LYS A 157 1.15 9.20 -13.69
CA LYS A 157 2.36 10.00 -13.56
C LYS A 157 3.54 9.22 -14.14
N LEU A 158 4.25 9.80 -15.11
CA LEU A 158 5.57 9.30 -15.50
C LEU A 158 6.53 9.51 -14.34
N ILE A 159 7.14 8.45 -13.85
CA ILE A 159 8.07 8.49 -12.72
C ILE A 159 9.49 8.17 -13.11
N ASP A 160 9.69 7.43 -14.20
CA ASP A 160 11.02 7.13 -14.69
C ASP A 160 11.06 6.89 -16.19
N THR A 161 12.24 7.07 -16.77
CA THR A 161 12.55 6.73 -18.15
C THR A 161 14.00 6.26 -18.24
N GLU A 162 14.19 5.03 -18.67
CA GLU A 162 15.50 4.38 -18.71
C GLU A 162 15.78 3.76 -20.07
N GLU A 163 17.05 3.69 -20.45
CA GLU A 163 17.51 2.91 -21.60
C GLU A 163 18.27 1.70 -21.07
N VAL A 164 17.81 0.50 -21.44
CA VAL A 164 18.36 -0.76 -20.93
C VAL A 164 18.67 -1.71 -22.08
N THR A 165 19.80 -2.41 -21.95
CA THR A 165 20.13 -3.55 -22.80
C THR A 165 19.73 -4.82 -22.08
N VAL A 166 18.82 -5.58 -22.67
CA VAL A 166 18.24 -6.76 -22.07
C VAL A 166 18.75 -8.02 -22.78
N THR A 167 19.26 -8.96 -21.99
CA THR A 167 19.56 -10.32 -22.42
C THR A 167 18.36 -11.24 -22.18
N GLN A 168 18.38 -12.44 -22.76
CA GLN A 168 17.31 -13.42 -22.59
C GLN A 168 17.02 -13.67 -21.09
N GLY A 169 15.75 -13.59 -20.70
CA GLY A 169 15.28 -13.67 -19.31
C GLY A 169 15.45 -12.39 -18.49
N GLY A 170 16.38 -11.50 -18.86
CA GLY A 170 16.70 -10.29 -18.08
C GLY A 170 15.57 -9.27 -18.00
N LEU A 171 14.62 -9.29 -18.95
CA LEU A 171 13.47 -8.37 -18.93
C LEU A 171 12.59 -8.63 -17.70
N VAL A 172 12.35 -9.90 -17.38
CA VAL A 172 11.46 -10.27 -16.28
C VAL A 172 12.09 -9.91 -14.95
N ASP A 173 13.39 -10.12 -14.78
CA ASP A 173 14.13 -9.69 -13.59
C ASP A 173 14.03 -8.17 -13.40
N TYR A 174 14.17 -7.42 -14.49
CA TYR A 174 14.04 -5.96 -14.45
C TYR A 174 12.62 -5.52 -14.09
N LEU A 175 11.59 -6.12 -14.69
CA LEU A 175 10.19 -5.85 -14.33
C LEU A 175 9.90 -6.17 -12.84
N GLN A 176 10.48 -7.25 -12.29
CA GLN A 176 10.35 -7.55 -10.86
C GLN A 176 11.00 -6.47 -9.98
N GLN A 177 12.15 -5.92 -10.39
CA GLN A 177 12.80 -4.82 -9.69
C GLN A 177 11.93 -3.56 -9.70
N ILE A 178 11.33 -3.19 -10.84
CA ILE A 178 10.37 -2.08 -10.94
C ILE A 178 9.22 -2.28 -9.95
N VAL A 179 8.63 -3.47 -9.92
CA VAL A 179 7.50 -3.78 -9.02
C VAL A 179 7.89 -3.61 -7.56
N ALA A 180 9.08 -4.09 -7.17
CA ALA A 180 9.58 -3.92 -5.82
C ALA A 180 9.86 -2.45 -5.47
N GLN A 181 10.49 -1.71 -6.39
CA GLN A 181 10.87 -0.30 -6.20
C GLN A 181 9.67 0.63 -6.07
N TYR A 182 8.57 0.31 -6.77
CA TYR A 182 7.37 1.15 -6.82
C TYR A 182 6.15 0.48 -6.18
N ALA A 183 6.36 -0.48 -5.27
CA ALA A 183 5.32 -1.26 -4.60
C ALA A 183 4.28 -0.42 -3.83
N GLN A 184 4.61 0.83 -3.49
CA GLN A 184 3.67 1.79 -2.89
C GLN A 184 2.56 2.25 -3.84
N TYR A 185 2.72 2.05 -5.15
CA TYR A 185 1.72 2.43 -6.14
C TYR A 185 0.85 1.24 -6.53
N PRO A 186 -0.48 1.37 -6.41
CA PRO A 186 -1.40 0.27 -6.73
C PRO A 186 -1.52 -0.02 -8.23
N VAL A 187 -1.06 0.87 -9.12
CA VAL A 187 -1.01 0.60 -10.56
C VAL A 187 0.36 0.99 -11.09
N ILE A 188 1.01 0.07 -11.80
CA ILE A 188 2.27 0.28 -12.49
C ILE A 188 2.07 -0.10 -13.96
N TYR A 189 2.32 0.84 -14.85
CA TYR A 189 2.32 0.62 -16.29
C TYR A 189 3.73 0.83 -16.84
N VAL A 190 4.29 -0.20 -17.47
CA VAL A 190 5.61 -0.15 -18.09
C VAL A 190 5.45 -0.27 -19.59
N SER A 191 6.04 0.68 -20.31
CA SER A 191 6.09 0.71 -21.77
C SER A 191 7.53 0.60 -22.23
N GLY A 192 7.87 -0.49 -22.93
CA GLY A 192 9.16 -0.65 -23.59
C GLY A 192 9.06 -0.50 -25.10
N THR A 193 9.99 0.25 -25.69
CA THR A 193 10.12 0.42 -27.15
C THR A 193 11.58 0.35 -27.55
N GLY A 194 11.88 -0.32 -28.66
CA GLY A 194 13.24 -0.47 -29.19
C GLY A 194 13.32 -1.65 -30.14
N SER A 195 14.13 -2.66 -29.79
CA SER A 195 14.23 -3.92 -30.55
C SER A 195 12.88 -4.64 -30.72
N SER A 196 12.00 -4.50 -29.75
CA SER A 196 10.57 -4.83 -29.86
C SER A 196 9.75 -3.81 -29.07
N THR A 197 8.42 -3.90 -29.15
CA THR A 197 7.53 -3.10 -28.29
C THR A 197 6.85 -4.02 -27.30
N PHE A 198 6.83 -3.64 -26.02
CA PHE A 198 6.04 -4.32 -25.02
C PHE A 198 5.36 -3.34 -24.07
N ARG A 199 4.26 -3.79 -23.48
CA ARG A 199 3.45 -3.03 -22.55
C ARG A 199 2.97 -3.96 -21.46
N VAL A 200 3.24 -3.59 -20.22
CA VAL A 200 2.92 -4.39 -19.03
C VAL A 200 2.10 -3.53 -18.09
N LEU A 201 0.95 -4.04 -17.65
CA LEU A 201 0.11 -3.40 -16.66
C LEU A 201 0.03 -4.29 -15.42
N LEU A 202 0.48 -3.75 -14.28
CA LEU A 202 0.33 -4.38 -12.98
C LEU A 202 -0.67 -3.60 -12.13
N ILE A 203 -1.51 -4.33 -11.41
CA ILE A 203 -2.45 -3.78 -10.44
C ILE A 203 -2.24 -4.52 -9.12
N ASN A 204 -1.92 -3.77 -8.06
CA ASN A 204 -1.62 -4.28 -6.72
C ASN A 204 -0.54 -5.38 -6.72
N GLY A 205 0.48 -5.24 -7.57
CA GLY A 205 1.58 -6.20 -7.72
C GLY A 205 1.26 -7.43 -8.57
N GLU A 206 0.02 -7.59 -9.03
CA GLU A 206 -0.38 -8.67 -9.94
C GLU A 206 -0.29 -8.21 -11.39
N LEU A 207 0.20 -9.08 -12.27
CA LEU A 207 0.20 -8.85 -13.71
C LEU A 207 -1.23 -8.97 -14.26
N LYS A 208 -1.72 -7.91 -14.92
CA LYS A 208 -3.11 -7.81 -15.41
C LYS A 208 -3.21 -7.61 -16.93
N GLY A 209 -2.10 -7.34 -17.60
CA GLY A 209 -2.08 -7.28 -19.06
C GLY A 209 -0.67 -7.21 -19.60
N VAL A 210 -0.44 -7.96 -20.68
CA VAL A 210 0.80 -7.98 -21.44
C VAL A 210 0.46 -7.83 -22.91
N TYR A 211 1.00 -6.81 -23.55
CA TYR A 211 0.99 -6.69 -25.00
C TYR A 211 2.42 -6.64 -25.50
N ILE A 212 2.73 -7.43 -26.53
CA ILE A 212 4.05 -7.46 -27.17
C ILE A 212 3.86 -7.40 -28.68
N LEU A 213 4.64 -6.57 -29.34
CA LEU A 213 4.83 -6.54 -30.78
C LEU A 213 6.31 -6.82 -31.07
N ASP A 214 6.59 -8.03 -31.53
CA ASP A 214 7.93 -8.48 -31.90
C ASP A 214 7.91 -9.05 -33.31
N ASN A 215 8.82 -8.58 -34.18
CA ASN A 215 8.92 -9.03 -35.57
C ASN A 215 7.58 -9.03 -36.34
N ASN A 216 6.78 -7.96 -36.19
CA ASN A 216 5.43 -7.81 -36.75
C ASN A 216 4.39 -8.83 -36.29
N LYS A 217 4.69 -9.60 -35.23
CA LYS A 217 3.75 -10.51 -34.59
C LYS A 217 3.30 -9.93 -33.25
N GLU A 218 1.99 -9.90 -33.06
CA GLU A 218 1.37 -9.46 -31.82
C GLU A 218 1.11 -10.64 -30.88
N TYR A 219 1.32 -10.40 -29.59
CA TYR A 219 1.06 -11.33 -28.50
C TYR A 219 0.24 -10.64 -27.42
N PHE A 220 -0.73 -11.35 -26.85
CA PHE A 220 -1.67 -10.84 -25.87
C PHE A 220 -1.74 -11.80 -24.69
N GLY A 221 -1.33 -11.37 -23.50
CA GLY A 221 -1.36 -12.19 -22.28
C GLY A 221 -0.31 -13.31 -22.19
N GLU A 222 0.46 -13.54 -23.26
CA GLU A 222 1.54 -14.53 -23.32
C GLU A 222 2.81 -14.03 -22.60
N GLU A 223 2.79 -14.07 -21.26
CA GLU A 223 3.85 -13.57 -20.38
C GLU A 223 5.22 -14.22 -20.65
N GLU A 224 5.23 -15.48 -21.07
CA GLU A 224 6.45 -16.23 -21.40
C GLU A 224 7.23 -15.65 -22.58
N VAL A 225 6.60 -14.82 -23.40
CA VAL A 225 7.25 -14.14 -24.53
C VAL A 225 8.15 -13.01 -24.02
N LEU A 226 7.83 -12.39 -22.88
CA LEU A 226 8.70 -11.37 -22.26
C LEU A 226 10.09 -11.92 -21.95
N ASN A 227 10.19 -13.19 -21.52
CA ASN A 227 11.46 -13.87 -21.23
C ASN A 227 12.33 -14.09 -22.48
N LYS A 228 11.76 -13.98 -23.68
CA LYS A 228 12.46 -14.21 -24.95
C LYS A 228 12.91 -12.91 -25.62
N LEU A 229 12.46 -11.76 -25.12
CA LEU A 229 12.85 -10.47 -25.66
C LEU A 229 14.32 -10.18 -25.36
N VAL A 230 15.05 -9.74 -26.38
CA VAL A 230 16.48 -9.41 -26.31
C VAL A 230 16.71 -8.14 -27.11
N GLY A 231 17.59 -7.27 -26.62
CA GLY A 231 18.02 -6.07 -27.33
C GLY A 231 17.96 -4.82 -26.48
N GLU A 232 17.92 -3.67 -27.14
CA GLU A 232 17.92 -2.36 -26.48
C GLU A 232 16.51 -1.83 -26.40
N PHE A 233 16.14 -1.34 -25.22
CA PHE A 233 14.81 -0.84 -24.93
C PHE A 233 14.88 0.49 -24.20
N LYS A 234 14.09 1.45 -24.68
CA LYS A 234 13.68 2.60 -23.89
C LYS A 234 12.43 2.24 -23.11
N LEU A 235 12.53 2.26 -21.79
CA LEU A 235 11.46 1.97 -20.85
C LEU A 235 10.90 3.27 -20.29
N ASN A 236 9.58 3.38 -20.26
CA ASN A 236 8.87 4.45 -19.57
C ASN A 236 7.98 3.83 -18.50
N ILE A 237 8.12 4.31 -17.27
CA ILE A 237 7.43 3.77 -16.10
C ILE A 237 6.41 4.79 -15.60
N TYR A 238 5.15 4.39 -15.63
CA TYR A 238 4.03 5.22 -15.20
C TYR A 238 3.35 4.59 -14.00
N VAL A 239 2.91 5.42 -13.05
CA VAL A 239 2.19 4.96 -11.85
C VAL A 239 0.91 5.73 -11.62
N MET A 240 -0.03 5.08 -10.94
CA MET A 240 -1.28 5.71 -10.48
C MET A 240 -1.48 5.43 -9.00
N ILE A 241 -2.05 6.41 -8.29
CA ILE A 241 -2.34 6.31 -6.85
C ILE A 241 -3.68 5.61 -6.53
N SER A 242 -4.42 5.17 -7.55
CA SER A 242 -5.72 4.51 -7.39
C SER A 242 -6.10 3.64 -8.59
N PRO A 243 -6.44 2.35 -8.39
CA PRO A 243 -6.95 1.47 -9.44
C PRO A 243 -8.27 1.94 -10.07
N LYS A 244 -9.09 2.68 -9.33
CA LYS A 244 -10.38 3.23 -9.83
C LYS A 244 -10.22 4.11 -11.06
N ALA A 245 -9.03 4.68 -11.26
CA ALA A 245 -8.75 5.46 -12.45
C ALA A 245 -8.81 4.63 -13.75
N LEU A 246 -8.63 3.31 -13.66
CA LEU A 246 -8.72 2.34 -14.77
C LEU A 246 -10.16 1.99 -15.15
N GLU A 247 -11.12 2.02 -14.22
CA GLU A 247 -12.54 1.73 -14.49
C GLU A 247 -13.15 2.76 -15.44
N VAL A 248 -12.75 4.03 -15.32
CA VAL A 248 -13.19 5.14 -16.18
C VAL A 248 -12.52 5.09 -17.57
N LEU A 249 -11.62 4.13 -17.82
CA LEU A 249 -10.99 3.93 -19.12
C LEU A 249 -11.78 3.02 -20.06
N GLN A 250 -12.69 2.21 -19.49
CA GLN A 250 -13.59 1.31 -20.21
C GLN A 250 -14.46 2.08 -21.23
#